data_AF-A0A7N0TL29-F1
#
_entry.id   AF-A0A7N0TL29-F1
#
_cell.length_a   1.000
_cell.length_b   1.000
_cell.length_c   1.000
_cell.angle_alpha   90.00
_cell.angle_beta   90.00
_cell.angle_gamma   90.00
#
_symmetry.space_group_name_H-M   'P 1'
#
loop_
_entity.id
_entity.type
_entity.pdbx_description
1 polymer ?
#
loop_
_entity_poly.entity_id
_entity_poly.type
_entity_poly.pdbx_seq_one_letter_code
_entity_poly.pdbx_strand_id
1 'polypeptide(L)'
;MKRTQSSTSHLPKNTAPSIVCHTEMVGKAMIQFSSCPSLAPHTFPQSCRNSSPCLPLKPIKRSCVVRASSADSQHPAAPSETKTNPLAILLDVPRNIWRETLRPLHDFGFGRRSIWEGGVGLFLVSGTVLLALSIAWLRGFQLRSKFQKYLAVLEFPQACGICTGTPVRIRGVTVGNVIRVNPSLRSIEAVVEVEDAKIVIPRNSLIEVNQSGLLMETMIDIMPKEPIPTPLVGPLDKDCDKEGLIVCHRQKIKGSQGVSLDELVGIFTRIGREMEAIGVGNTYAIAERVAAVIEDAKPLLAQ
;
A
#
# COMPACT_ATOMS: atom_id res chain seq x y z
N MET A 1 -10.21 -72.92 29.28
CA MET A 1 -10.08 -72.26 27.95
C MET A 1 -10.71 -70.86 28.03
N LYS A 2 -9.90 -69.84 27.76
CA LYS A 2 -10.17 -68.45 27.31
C LYS A 2 -11.55 -67.79 27.52
N ARG A 3 -11.45 -66.57 28.11
CA ARG A 3 -12.07 -65.27 27.73
C ARG A 3 -13.59 -65.11 27.92
N THR A 4 -14.16 -63.93 28.16
CA THR A 4 -13.73 -62.55 28.52
C THR A 4 -15.06 -61.79 28.75
N GLN A 5 -15.06 -60.82 29.67
CA GLN A 5 -16.16 -59.91 29.97
C GLN A 5 -16.55 -59.01 28.77
N SER A 6 -17.82 -58.61 28.68
CA SER A 6 -18.21 -57.37 28.02
C SER A 6 -19.40 -56.77 28.77
N SER A 7 -19.14 -55.62 29.38
CA SER A 7 -20.08 -54.79 30.14
C SER A 7 -20.66 -53.74 29.19
N THR A 8 -21.98 -53.66 29.10
CA THR A 8 -22.71 -52.63 28.32
C THR A 8 -23.40 -51.72 29.33
N SER A 9 -22.86 -50.51 29.50
CA SER A 9 -23.45 -49.48 30.37
C SER A 9 -24.21 -48.43 29.56
N HIS A 10 -25.34 -48.05 30.14
CA HIS A 10 -26.39 -47.21 29.63
C HIS A 10 -25.98 -45.76 29.34
N LEU A 11 -26.56 -45.23 28.27
CA LEU A 11 -26.61 -43.83 27.88
C LEU A 11 -27.73 -43.09 28.64
N PRO A 12 -27.47 -41.94 29.29
CA PRO A 12 -28.52 -40.96 29.53
C PRO A 12 -28.34 -39.73 28.62
N LYS A 13 -29.46 -39.35 28.00
CA LYS A 13 -29.68 -38.09 27.28
C LYS A 13 -29.40 -36.92 28.21
N ASN A 14 -28.56 -35.97 27.79
CA ASN A 14 -28.48 -34.66 28.43
C ASN A 14 -28.79 -33.54 27.44
N THR A 15 -29.73 -32.73 27.89
CA THR A 15 -30.44 -31.63 27.27
C THR A 15 -29.52 -30.43 27.04
N ALA A 16 -29.54 -29.86 25.84
CA ALA A 16 -28.84 -28.63 25.50
C ALA A 16 -29.67 -27.40 25.95
N PRO A 17 -29.05 -26.36 26.56
CA PRO A 17 -29.68 -25.05 26.67
C PRO A 17 -29.44 -24.21 25.41
N SER A 18 -30.52 -23.89 24.70
CA SER A 18 -30.57 -22.88 23.65
C SER A 18 -30.45 -21.48 24.28
N ILE A 19 -29.39 -20.74 23.95
CA ILE A 19 -29.27 -19.32 24.29
C ILE A 19 -29.97 -18.53 23.18
N VAL A 20 -31.14 -18.00 23.51
CA VAL A 20 -31.93 -17.07 22.70
C VAL A 20 -31.47 -15.65 23.06
N CYS A 21 -30.84 -14.95 22.11
CA CYS A 21 -30.54 -13.52 22.27
C CYS A 21 -31.80 -12.71 21.95
N HIS A 22 -32.36 -12.09 22.99
CA HIS A 22 -33.42 -11.08 22.88
C HIS A 22 -32.87 -9.82 22.18
N THR A 23 -33.60 -9.35 21.17
CA THR A 23 -33.44 -8.02 20.57
C THR A 23 -34.42 -7.07 21.24
N GLU A 24 -33.93 -6.03 21.91
CA GLU A 24 -34.74 -4.90 22.33
C GLU A 24 -34.46 -3.68 21.46
N MET A 25 -35.53 -3.10 20.93
CA MET A 25 -35.61 -1.83 20.23
C MET A 25 -36.34 -0.82 21.13
N VAL A 26 -35.66 0.22 21.58
CA VAL A 26 -36.20 1.50 22.10
C VAL A 26 -35.07 2.52 21.88
N GLY A 27 -35.19 3.75 21.40
CA GLY A 27 -36.28 4.67 21.07
C GLY A 27 -35.59 6.05 20.85
N LYS A 28 -36.12 6.87 19.94
CA LYS A 28 -35.58 8.20 19.56
C LYS A 28 -35.55 9.20 20.73
N ALA A 29 -34.55 10.07 20.78
CA ALA A 29 -34.70 11.46 21.26
C ALA A 29 -33.63 12.39 20.64
N MET A 30 -34.09 13.49 20.04
CA MET A 30 -33.29 14.68 19.71
C MET A 30 -33.00 15.46 20.99
N ILE A 31 -31.88 16.22 21.05
CA ILE A 31 -31.79 17.57 21.62
C ILE A 31 -30.53 18.29 21.10
N GLN A 32 -30.74 19.56 20.78
CA GLN A 32 -29.86 20.62 20.26
C GLN A 32 -29.30 21.44 21.43
N PHE A 33 -28.03 21.86 21.44
CA PHE A 33 -27.51 23.08 22.13
C PHE A 33 -26.13 23.39 21.49
N SER A 34 -25.94 24.44 20.68
CA SER A 34 -25.78 25.88 20.98
C SER A 34 -24.60 26.20 21.91
N SER A 35 -23.55 26.86 21.39
CA SER A 35 -22.68 27.82 22.10
C SER A 35 -21.71 28.55 21.13
N CYS A 36 -21.78 29.88 21.11
CA CYS A 36 -20.75 30.84 20.63
C CYS A 36 -20.53 31.90 21.75
N PRO A 37 -19.72 32.98 21.58
CA PRO A 37 -18.28 33.05 21.90
C PRO A 37 -17.89 34.27 22.80
N SER A 38 -16.61 34.38 23.22
CA SER A 38 -15.86 35.61 23.66
C SER A 38 -14.61 35.18 24.48
N LEU A 39 -13.47 35.88 24.65
CA LEU A 39 -13.03 37.29 24.53
C LEU A 39 -11.46 37.32 24.47
N ALA A 40 -10.85 38.36 23.88
CA ALA A 40 -9.40 38.74 23.93
C ALA A 40 -9.08 39.58 25.21
N PRO A 41 -7.95 40.34 25.44
CA PRO A 41 -6.82 40.82 24.56
C PRO A 41 -5.40 40.97 25.24
N HIS A 42 -4.51 41.82 24.65
CA HIS A 42 -3.23 42.47 25.11
C HIS A 42 -1.89 41.90 24.55
N THR A 43 -0.80 42.59 24.13
CA THR A 43 -0.40 43.99 23.84
C THR A 43 0.97 43.98 23.08
N PHE A 44 1.27 45.03 22.31
CA PHE A 44 2.50 45.37 21.55
C PHE A 44 3.81 45.55 22.36
N PRO A 45 4.99 45.70 21.69
CA PRO A 45 5.52 47.07 21.48
C PRO A 45 6.06 47.38 20.06
N GLN A 46 6.03 48.68 19.74
CA GLN A 46 6.59 49.38 18.58
C GLN A 46 8.10 49.66 18.71
N SER A 47 8.82 49.74 17.58
CA SER A 47 9.84 50.78 17.33
C SER A 47 10.13 50.97 15.83
N CYS A 48 10.18 52.24 15.40
CA CYS A 48 10.51 52.79 14.06
C CYS A 48 12.05 52.84 13.85
N ARG A 49 12.72 53.19 12.73
CA ARG A 49 12.44 54.01 11.53
C ARG A 49 13.67 53.93 10.56
N ASN A 50 13.43 54.24 9.27
CA ASN A 50 14.35 54.73 8.20
C ASN A 50 15.47 53.78 7.70
N SER A 51 15.66 53.54 6.40
CA SER A 51 15.90 54.54 5.36
C SER A 51 15.80 53.93 3.95
N SER A 52 15.25 54.71 3.02
CA SER A 52 15.26 54.50 1.57
C SER A 52 16.13 55.57 0.91
N PRO A 53 16.70 55.31 -0.28
CA PRO A 53 16.85 56.36 -1.28
C PRO A 53 16.11 56.03 -2.58
N CYS A 54 15.56 57.09 -3.16
CA CYS A 54 14.76 57.15 -4.38
C CYS A 54 15.61 57.28 -5.67
N LEU A 55 14.89 57.11 -6.80
CA LEU A 55 15.09 57.64 -8.17
C LEU A 55 15.82 56.74 -9.20
N PRO A 56 15.60 56.94 -10.53
CA PRO A 56 14.41 57.40 -11.26
C PRO A 56 14.05 56.55 -12.51
N LEU A 57 12.85 56.80 -13.06
CA LEU A 57 12.41 56.34 -14.39
C LEU A 57 13.23 56.97 -15.53
N LYS A 58 13.51 56.17 -16.58
CA LYS A 58 13.80 56.65 -17.95
C LYS A 58 13.16 55.73 -19.00
N PRO A 59 12.58 56.26 -20.09
CA PRO A 59 12.03 55.48 -21.20
C PRO A 59 13.02 55.36 -22.38
N ILE A 60 12.61 54.56 -23.38
CA ILE A 60 13.01 54.55 -24.82
C ILE A 60 13.77 53.29 -25.28
N LYS A 61 13.16 52.55 -26.22
CA LYS A 61 13.70 52.35 -27.58
C LYS A 61 12.60 51.94 -28.56
N ARG A 62 12.19 52.91 -29.40
CA ARG A 62 11.60 52.68 -30.72
C ARG A 62 12.73 52.36 -31.69
N SER A 63 12.63 51.28 -32.45
CA SER A 63 13.47 51.07 -33.63
C SER A 63 12.82 51.75 -34.84
N CYS A 64 13.57 52.69 -35.41
CA CYS A 64 13.30 53.34 -36.67
C CYS A 64 13.87 52.45 -37.78
N VAL A 65 13.06 52.06 -38.76
CA VAL A 65 13.57 51.46 -40.00
C VAL A 65 13.71 52.57 -41.03
N VAL A 66 14.96 52.90 -41.30
CA VAL A 66 15.41 53.89 -42.29
C VAL A 66 15.14 53.37 -43.69
N ARG A 67 14.47 54.18 -44.51
CA ARG A 67 14.36 54.04 -45.96
C ARG A 67 15.61 54.68 -46.59
N ALA A 68 16.48 53.86 -47.16
CA ALA A 68 17.58 54.35 -48.00
C ALA A 68 17.14 54.31 -49.46
N SER A 69 17.14 55.48 -50.09
CA SER A 69 17.12 55.63 -51.55
C SER A 69 18.57 55.71 -52.02
N SER A 70 18.95 54.91 -53.01
CA SER A 70 20.18 55.13 -53.77
C SER A 70 19.94 54.81 -55.23
N ALA A 71 20.46 55.70 -56.07
CA ALA A 71 20.18 55.85 -57.48
C ALA A 71 20.95 54.88 -58.39
N ASP A 72 20.45 54.83 -59.62
CA ASP A 72 20.88 54.13 -60.83
C ASP A 72 22.38 54.21 -61.15
N SER A 73 22.90 53.14 -61.76
CA SER A 73 23.96 53.15 -62.78
C SER A 73 24.01 51.80 -63.54
N GLN A 74 23.94 51.90 -64.87
CA GLN A 74 23.98 50.88 -65.95
C GLN A 74 25.27 50.02 -65.95
N HIS A 75 25.26 48.66 -66.01
CA HIS A 75 25.14 47.70 -67.17
C HIS A 75 26.51 47.01 -67.49
N PRO A 76 26.67 45.86 -68.21
CA PRO A 76 25.93 44.57 -68.33
C PRO A 76 26.79 43.27 -68.16
N ALA A 77 26.16 42.08 -67.99
CA ALA A 77 26.45 40.77 -68.64
C ALA A 77 25.92 39.53 -67.85
N ALA A 78 25.50 38.49 -68.57
CA ALA A 78 24.64 37.33 -68.22
C ALA A 78 25.39 36.06 -67.74
N PRO A 79 24.79 34.83 -67.59
CA PRO A 79 23.40 34.42 -67.32
C PRO A 79 23.22 33.38 -66.16
N SER A 80 21.97 33.26 -65.70
CA SER A 80 21.24 32.06 -65.23
C SER A 80 21.88 31.01 -64.31
N GLU A 81 21.32 30.86 -63.10
CA GLU A 81 21.00 29.54 -62.53
C GLU A 81 19.84 29.67 -61.51
N THR A 82 18.69 29.10 -61.88
CA THR A 82 17.48 29.04 -61.07
C THR A 82 17.66 28.07 -59.91
N LYS A 83 17.80 28.59 -58.69
CA LYS A 83 17.76 27.80 -57.45
C LYS A 83 16.45 28.08 -56.71
N THR A 84 15.42 27.32 -57.06
CA THR A 84 14.12 27.33 -56.39
C THR A 84 14.27 26.68 -55.01
N ASN A 85 14.05 27.46 -53.94
CA ASN A 85 14.05 26.95 -52.57
C ASN A 85 12.81 26.06 -52.33
N PRO A 86 12.97 24.77 -51.98
CA PRO A 86 11.85 23.84 -51.78
C PRO A 86 11.05 24.11 -50.49
N LEU A 87 11.49 25.06 -49.65
CA LEU A 87 10.78 25.47 -48.43
C LEU A 87 9.87 26.69 -48.62
N ALA A 88 9.90 27.35 -49.78
CA ALA A 88 8.94 28.41 -50.10
C ALA A 88 7.55 27.84 -50.48
N ILE A 89 7.52 26.63 -51.03
CA ILE A 89 6.28 25.97 -51.48
C ILE A 89 5.44 25.45 -50.30
N LEU A 90 6.03 25.26 -49.11
CA LEU A 90 5.32 24.79 -47.92
C LEU A 90 4.86 25.91 -46.98
N LEU A 91 5.36 27.15 -47.16
CA LEU A 91 4.94 28.32 -46.38
C LEU A 91 4.04 29.31 -47.14
N ASP A 92 3.76 29.07 -48.42
CA ASP A 92 2.79 29.84 -49.21
C ASP A 92 1.45 29.10 -49.40
N VAL A 93 0.94 28.49 -48.32
CA VAL A 93 -0.48 28.08 -48.27
C VAL A 93 -1.31 29.33 -47.95
N PRO A 94 -2.31 29.70 -48.78
CA PRO A 94 -2.46 31.08 -49.20
C PRO A 94 -3.51 31.82 -48.39
N ARG A 95 -3.21 33.09 -48.09
CA ARG A 95 -4.13 34.12 -47.54
C ARG A 95 -5.48 34.19 -48.26
N ASN A 96 -5.54 33.74 -49.51
CA ASN A 96 -6.74 33.75 -50.36
C ASN A 96 -7.69 32.58 -50.04
N ILE A 97 -7.17 31.40 -49.71
CA ILE A 97 -8.01 30.24 -49.30
C ILE A 97 -8.58 30.50 -47.90
N TRP A 98 -7.79 31.05 -46.98
CA TRP A 98 -8.24 31.45 -45.65
C TRP A 98 -9.36 32.52 -45.68
N ARG A 99 -9.40 33.37 -46.71
CA ARG A 99 -10.46 34.38 -46.87
C ARG A 99 -11.77 33.76 -47.34
N GLU A 100 -11.71 32.72 -48.16
CA GLU A 100 -12.89 32.01 -48.67
C GLU A 100 -13.52 31.12 -47.59
N THR A 101 -12.70 30.43 -46.77
CA THR A 101 -13.19 29.58 -45.67
C THR A 101 -13.66 30.36 -44.43
N LEU A 102 -13.24 31.61 -44.24
CA LEU A 102 -13.72 32.46 -43.14
C LEU A 102 -14.94 33.32 -43.50
N ARG A 103 -15.39 33.39 -44.77
CA ARG A 103 -16.60 34.13 -45.16
C ARG A 103 -17.88 33.69 -44.42
N PRO A 104 -18.19 32.40 -44.25
CA PRO A 104 -19.40 32.00 -43.53
C PRO A 104 -19.33 32.24 -42.00
N LEU A 105 -18.15 32.54 -41.46
CA LEU A 105 -17.96 32.88 -40.04
C LEU A 105 -18.09 34.39 -39.78
N HIS A 106 -18.00 35.21 -40.82
CA HIS A 106 -18.10 36.67 -40.73
C HIS A 106 -19.54 37.16 -40.51
N ASP A 107 -20.55 36.37 -40.88
CA ASP A 107 -21.97 36.69 -40.70
C ASP A 107 -22.44 36.65 -39.23
N PHE A 108 -21.58 36.17 -38.33
CA PHE A 108 -21.85 36.18 -36.88
C PHE A 108 -21.51 37.50 -36.17
N GLY A 109 -21.24 38.61 -36.90
CA GLY A 109 -21.15 39.95 -36.31
C GLY A 109 -19.89 40.21 -35.44
N PHE A 110 -18.86 39.37 -35.56
CA PHE A 110 -17.63 39.52 -34.79
C PHE A 110 -16.67 40.52 -35.44
N GLY A 111 -16.66 41.77 -34.95
CA GLY A 111 -15.71 42.80 -35.40
C GLY A 111 -14.24 42.45 -35.12
N ARG A 112 -13.27 43.12 -35.79
CA ARG A 112 -11.82 42.83 -35.65
C ARG A 112 -11.28 42.81 -34.21
N ARG A 113 -11.90 43.54 -33.28
CA ARG A 113 -11.55 43.54 -31.84
C ARG A 113 -12.16 42.35 -31.09
N SER A 114 -13.36 41.94 -31.48
CA SER A 114 -14.08 40.79 -30.90
C SER A 114 -13.39 39.45 -31.17
N ILE A 115 -12.68 39.31 -32.30
CA ILE A 115 -11.89 38.10 -32.60
C ILE A 115 -10.77 37.90 -31.55
N TRP A 116 -10.17 38.99 -31.04
CA TRP A 116 -9.12 38.91 -30.02
C TRP A 116 -9.71 38.59 -28.63
N GLU A 117 -10.87 39.15 -28.32
CA GLU A 117 -11.60 38.92 -27.06
C GLU A 117 -12.20 37.50 -26.98
N GLY A 118 -12.68 36.94 -28.09
CA GLY A 118 -13.12 35.54 -28.17
C GLY A 118 -11.95 34.54 -28.18
N GLY A 119 -10.81 34.93 -28.77
CA GLY A 119 -9.60 34.11 -28.83
C GLY A 119 -9.02 33.80 -27.44
N VAL A 120 -9.01 34.77 -26.52
CA VAL A 120 -8.52 34.53 -25.14
C VAL A 120 -9.43 33.57 -24.37
N GLY A 121 -10.75 33.66 -24.55
CA GLY A 121 -11.71 32.74 -23.93
C GLY A 121 -11.55 31.31 -24.44
N LEU A 122 -11.45 31.14 -25.76
CA LEU A 122 -11.22 29.82 -26.36
C LEU A 122 -9.86 29.24 -25.95
N PHE A 123 -8.82 30.07 -25.84
CA PHE A 123 -7.51 29.63 -25.37
C PHE A 123 -7.56 29.13 -23.92
N LEU A 124 -8.26 29.83 -23.03
CA LEU A 124 -8.42 29.39 -21.64
C LEU A 124 -9.22 28.09 -21.52
N VAL A 125 -10.32 27.97 -22.26
CA VAL A 125 -11.15 26.76 -22.28
C VAL A 125 -10.36 25.58 -22.85
N SER A 126 -9.71 25.78 -24.01
CA SER A 126 -8.89 24.74 -24.64
C SER A 126 -7.70 24.34 -23.77
N GLY A 127 -7.02 25.30 -23.14
CA GLY A 127 -5.91 25.04 -22.23
C GLY A 127 -6.34 24.23 -21.00
N THR A 128 -7.51 24.55 -20.44
CA THR A 128 -8.07 23.83 -19.30
C THR A 128 -8.42 22.38 -19.67
N VAL A 129 -9.05 22.17 -20.83
CA VAL A 129 -9.39 20.82 -21.32
C VAL A 129 -8.12 20.00 -21.57
N LEU A 130 -7.12 20.57 -22.25
CA LEU A 130 -5.87 19.87 -22.54
C LEU A 130 -5.10 19.52 -21.26
N LEU A 131 -5.08 20.45 -20.29
CA LEU A 131 -4.45 20.22 -18.99
C LEU A 131 -5.17 19.11 -18.20
N ALA A 132 -6.50 19.11 -18.17
CA ALA A 132 -7.28 18.06 -17.50
C ALA A 132 -7.02 16.68 -18.09
N LEU A 133 -6.98 16.57 -19.44
CA LEU A 133 -6.65 15.33 -20.13
C LEU A 133 -5.23 14.86 -19.83
N SER A 134 -4.26 15.78 -19.82
CA SER A 134 -2.86 15.48 -19.50
C SER A 134 -2.70 14.97 -18.07
N ILE A 135 -3.39 15.60 -17.09
CA ILE A 135 -3.40 15.15 -15.69
C ILE A 135 -4.07 13.78 -15.56
N ALA A 136 -5.20 13.56 -16.24
CA ALA A 136 -5.88 12.27 -16.23
C ALA A 136 -5.00 11.16 -16.82
N TRP A 137 -4.30 11.45 -17.92
CA TRP A 137 -3.34 10.53 -18.55
C TRP A 137 -2.16 10.20 -17.63
N LEU A 138 -1.56 11.22 -17.02
CA LEU A 138 -0.41 11.05 -16.12
C LEU A 138 -0.80 10.24 -14.87
N ARG A 139 -1.99 10.50 -14.31
CA ARG A 139 -2.54 9.71 -13.20
C ARG A 139 -2.83 8.28 -13.64
N GLY A 140 -3.42 8.07 -14.81
CA GLY A 140 -3.73 6.74 -15.33
C GLY A 140 -2.48 5.86 -15.51
N PHE A 141 -1.40 6.42 -16.05
CA PHE A 141 -0.14 5.69 -16.26
C PHE A 141 0.56 5.35 -14.94
N GLN A 142 0.65 6.31 -14.02
CA GLN A 142 1.26 6.09 -12.70
C GLN A 142 0.46 5.11 -11.84
N LEU A 143 -0.88 5.20 -11.87
CA LEU A 143 -1.75 4.24 -11.22
C LEU A 143 -1.50 2.85 -11.81
N ARG A 144 -1.63 2.67 -13.14
CA ARG A 144 -1.59 1.33 -13.73
C ARG A 144 -0.32 0.54 -13.42
N SER A 145 0.82 1.21 -13.29
CA SER A 145 2.11 0.60 -12.91
C SER A 145 2.18 0.20 -11.43
N LYS A 146 1.51 0.93 -10.53
CA LYS A 146 1.51 0.69 -9.08
C LYS A 146 0.36 -0.19 -8.57
N PHE A 147 -0.66 -0.48 -9.39
CA PHE A 147 -1.85 -1.25 -8.98
C PHE A 147 -1.89 -2.69 -9.51
N GLN A 148 -0.78 -3.22 -10.04
CA GLN A 148 -0.70 -4.63 -10.44
C GLN A 148 -0.50 -5.48 -9.18
N LYS A 149 -1.56 -5.64 -8.39
CA LYS A 149 -1.57 -6.49 -7.19
C LYS A 149 -1.86 -7.93 -7.58
N TYR A 150 -1.30 -8.88 -6.82
CA TYR A 150 -1.68 -10.27 -6.93
C TYR A 150 -1.95 -10.89 -5.58
N LEU A 151 -2.69 -12.00 -5.61
CA LEU A 151 -3.07 -12.73 -4.43
C LEU A 151 -2.16 -13.96 -4.30
N ALA A 152 -1.70 -14.26 -3.10
CA ALA A 152 -1.05 -15.52 -2.77
C ALA A 152 -1.80 -16.14 -1.59
N VAL A 153 -1.87 -17.48 -1.54
CA VAL A 153 -2.55 -18.19 -0.45
C VAL A 153 -1.49 -18.91 0.37
N LEU A 154 -1.35 -18.51 1.63
CA LEU A 154 -0.42 -19.10 2.57
C LEU A 154 -1.17 -20.08 3.46
N GLU A 155 -0.76 -21.35 3.45
CA GLU A 155 -1.34 -22.39 4.28
C GLU A 155 -0.48 -22.64 5.52
N PHE A 156 -1.05 -22.46 6.71
CA PHE A 156 -0.38 -22.67 7.99
C PHE A 156 -1.06 -23.76 8.81
N PRO A 157 -0.31 -24.58 9.57
CA PRO A 157 -0.91 -25.54 10.50
C PRO A 157 -1.58 -24.88 11.71
N GLN A 158 -1.10 -23.70 12.13
CA GLN A 158 -1.57 -23.00 13.32
C GLN A 158 -1.62 -21.49 13.12
N ALA A 159 -2.65 -20.85 13.68
CA ALA A 159 -2.89 -19.41 13.55
C ALA A 159 -2.29 -18.69 14.76
N CYS A 160 -1.10 -18.11 14.60
CA CYS A 160 -0.39 -17.35 15.64
C CYS A 160 -0.91 -15.91 15.74
N GLY A 161 -2.23 -15.74 15.87
CA GLY A 161 -2.88 -14.42 15.88
C GLY A 161 -3.00 -13.75 14.50
N ILE A 162 -2.87 -14.49 13.40
CA ILE A 162 -3.03 -13.95 12.03
C ILE A 162 -4.43 -13.37 11.86
N CYS A 163 -4.50 -12.09 11.48
CA CYS A 163 -5.74 -11.37 11.25
C CYS A 163 -5.72 -10.68 9.89
N THR A 164 -6.88 -10.16 9.46
CA THR A 164 -6.92 -9.24 8.32
C THR A 164 -6.10 -8.00 8.64
N GLY A 165 -5.24 -7.58 7.71
CA GLY A 165 -4.29 -6.48 7.90
C GLY A 165 -2.94 -6.91 8.46
N THR A 166 -2.72 -8.18 8.79
CA THR A 166 -1.39 -8.68 9.18
C THR A 166 -0.38 -8.38 8.05
N PRO A 167 0.74 -7.69 8.34
CA PRO A 167 1.73 -7.34 7.34
C PRO A 167 2.52 -8.57 6.90
N VAL A 168 2.79 -8.63 5.60
CA VAL A 168 3.62 -9.66 4.98
C VAL A 168 4.92 -9.01 4.52
N ARG A 169 6.04 -9.59 4.93
CA ARG A 169 7.37 -9.03 4.72
C ARG A 169 8.25 -10.02 3.99
N ILE A 170 9.08 -9.54 3.08
CA ILE A 170 10.18 -10.32 2.49
C ILE A 170 11.47 -9.75 3.05
N ARG A 171 12.25 -10.58 3.76
CA ARG A 171 13.52 -10.18 4.41
C ARG A 171 13.38 -8.89 5.24
N GLY A 172 12.25 -8.74 5.95
CA GLY A 172 11.99 -7.58 6.80
C GLY A 172 11.41 -6.34 6.09
N VAL A 173 11.19 -6.35 4.78
CA VAL A 173 10.50 -5.26 4.06
C VAL A 173 9.05 -5.63 3.81
N THR A 174 8.10 -4.77 4.19
CA THR A 174 6.66 -4.99 3.93
C THR A 174 6.38 -4.97 2.43
N VAL A 175 5.72 -6.02 1.95
CA VAL A 175 5.40 -6.20 0.52
C VAL A 175 3.90 -6.36 0.27
N GLY A 176 3.11 -6.55 1.32
CA GLY A 176 1.70 -6.87 1.22
C GLY A 176 1.05 -7.05 2.58
N ASN A 177 -0.25 -7.34 2.56
CA ASN A 177 -1.06 -7.55 3.76
C ASN A 177 -2.02 -8.73 3.56
N VAL A 178 -2.39 -9.38 4.66
CA VAL A 178 -3.44 -10.41 4.67
C VAL A 178 -4.80 -9.73 4.47
N ILE A 179 -5.53 -10.08 3.40
CA ILE A 179 -6.87 -9.54 3.13
C ILE A 179 -7.99 -10.41 3.72
N ARG A 180 -7.72 -11.71 3.90
CA ARG A 180 -8.71 -12.67 4.38
C ARG A 180 -8.03 -13.87 5.00
N VAL A 181 -8.62 -14.41 6.05
CA VAL A 181 -8.20 -15.67 6.70
C VAL A 181 -9.36 -16.65 6.63
N ASN A 182 -9.12 -17.85 6.10
CA ASN A 182 -10.08 -18.94 6.07
C ASN A 182 -9.58 -20.06 7.00
N PRO A 183 -10.18 -20.24 8.18
CA PRO A 183 -9.85 -21.36 9.04
C PRO A 183 -10.42 -22.67 8.45
N SER A 184 -9.64 -23.73 8.51
CA SER A 184 -10.06 -25.11 8.24
C SER A 184 -9.67 -26.00 9.43
N LEU A 185 -10.21 -27.22 9.48
CA LEU A 185 -10.01 -28.14 10.62
C LEU A 185 -8.54 -28.59 10.76
N ARG A 186 -7.80 -28.62 9.66
CA ARG A 186 -6.41 -29.13 9.61
C ARG A 186 -5.38 -28.02 9.43
N SER A 187 -5.77 -26.92 8.81
CA SER A 187 -4.88 -25.81 8.46
C SER A 187 -5.68 -24.52 8.33
N ILE A 188 -4.98 -23.39 8.33
CA ILE A 188 -5.55 -22.07 8.08
C ILE A 188 -4.99 -21.55 6.76
N GLU A 189 -5.86 -21.04 5.90
CA GLU A 189 -5.47 -20.40 4.65
C GLU A 189 -5.54 -18.88 4.80
N ALA A 190 -4.39 -18.22 4.83
CA ALA A 190 -4.29 -16.76 4.79
C ALA A 190 -4.14 -16.29 3.34
N VAL A 191 -5.12 -15.53 2.86
CA VAL A 191 -5.08 -14.89 1.54
C VAL A 191 -4.34 -13.56 1.68
N VAL A 192 -3.19 -13.47 1.05
CA VAL A 192 -2.30 -12.30 1.05
C VAL A 192 -2.46 -11.55 -0.25
N GLU A 193 -2.57 -10.22 -0.16
CA GLU A 193 -2.46 -9.31 -1.28
C GLU A 193 -1.06 -8.70 -1.29
N VAL A 194 -0.31 -8.94 -2.38
CA VAL A 194 1.01 -8.35 -2.62
C VAL A 194 0.83 -7.06 -3.42
N GLU A 195 1.51 -5.99 -3.00
CA GLU A 195 1.27 -4.63 -3.51
C GLU A 195 1.75 -4.41 -4.95
N ASP A 196 2.81 -5.12 -5.39
CA ASP A 196 3.41 -4.96 -6.72
C ASP A 196 3.75 -6.33 -7.32
N ALA A 197 3.34 -6.56 -8.57
CA ALA A 197 3.66 -7.73 -9.38
C ALA A 197 5.17 -7.90 -9.64
N LYS A 198 5.97 -6.83 -9.50
CA LYS A 198 7.43 -6.90 -9.56
C LYS A 198 8.03 -7.62 -8.36
N ILE A 199 7.31 -7.68 -7.23
CA ILE A 199 7.74 -8.39 -6.04
C ILE A 199 7.34 -9.86 -6.21
N VAL A 200 8.33 -10.69 -6.54
CA VAL A 200 8.14 -12.13 -6.72
C VAL A 200 8.41 -12.87 -5.43
N ILE A 201 7.55 -13.83 -5.10
CA ILE A 201 7.74 -14.75 -3.97
C ILE A 201 8.25 -16.08 -4.55
N PRO A 202 9.52 -16.46 -4.31
CA PRO A 202 10.06 -17.75 -4.74
C PRO A 202 9.40 -18.92 -4.02
N ARG A 203 9.18 -20.05 -4.72
CA ARG A 203 8.59 -21.25 -4.10
C ARG A 203 9.49 -21.94 -3.08
N ASN A 204 10.80 -21.74 -3.19
CA ASN A 204 11.78 -22.26 -2.24
C ASN A 204 11.91 -21.38 -0.99
N SER A 205 11.08 -20.35 -0.83
CA SER A 205 11.09 -19.50 0.37
C SER A 205 10.54 -20.26 1.59
N LEU A 206 11.16 -19.99 2.74
CA LEU A 206 10.63 -20.35 4.03
C LEU A 206 9.65 -19.25 4.45
N ILE A 207 8.40 -19.63 4.71
CA ILE A 207 7.34 -18.71 5.10
C ILE A 207 7.00 -19.00 6.54
N GLU A 208 7.26 -18.04 7.42
CA GLU A 208 7.04 -18.19 8.86
C GLU A 208 6.11 -17.10 9.38
N VAL A 209 5.23 -17.50 10.30
CA VAL A 209 4.42 -16.55 11.07
C VAL A 209 5.16 -16.28 12.36
N ASN A 210 5.60 -15.05 12.51
CA ASN A 210 6.29 -14.59 13.71
C ASN A 210 5.39 -13.63 14.48
N GLN A 211 5.44 -13.75 15.80
CA GLN A 211 4.78 -12.83 16.72
C GLN A 211 5.89 -12.18 17.54
N SER A 212 6.06 -10.87 17.38
CA SER A 212 7.21 -10.15 17.93
C SER A 212 6.87 -8.69 18.25
N GLY A 213 7.78 -8.02 18.94
CA GLY A 213 7.59 -6.64 19.38
C GLY A 213 6.91 -6.52 20.75
N LEU A 214 6.98 -5.33 21.35
CA LEU A 214 6.42 -5.05 22.68
C LEU A 214 4.89 -5.19 22.73
N LEU A 215 4.23 -4.97 21.58
CA LEU A 215 2.78 -5.04 21.43
C LEU A 215 2.31 -6.37 20.84
N MET A 216 3.19 -7.37 20.76
CA MET A 216 2.82 -8.72 20.35
C MET A 216 2.19 -8.75 18.94
N GLU A 217 2.84 -8.08 17.99
CA GLU A 217 2.36 -7.94 16.63
C GLU A 217 2.67 -9.21 15.83
N THR A 218 1.64 -9.79 15.21
CA THR A 218 1.80 -10.89 14.27
C THR A 218 2.22 -10.35 12.92
N MET A 219 3.27 -10.93 12.34
CA MET A 219 3.77 -10.65 11.00
C MET A 219 4.12 -11.94 10.28
N ILE A 220 4.01 -11.93 8.95
CA ILE A 220 4.41 -13.07 8.12
C ILE A 220 5.72 -12.71 7.45
N ASP A 221 6.78 -13.45 7.77
CA ASP A 221 8.10 -13.27 7.19
C ASP A 221 8.35 -14.34 6.13
N ILE A 222 8.74 -13.88 4.94
CA ILE A 222 9.12 -14.70 3.81
C ILE A 222 10.62 -14.58 3.64
N MET A 223 11.32 -15.71 3.77
CA MET A 223 12.77 -15.81 3.62
C MET A 223 13.12 -16.71 2.42
N PRO A 224 13.44 -16.13 1.25
CA PRO A 224 13.93 -16.89 0.10
C PRO A 224 15.20 -17.66 0.44
N LYS A 225 15.21 -18.96 0.16
CA LYS A 225 16.42 -19.80 0.28
C LYS A 225 17.29 -19.61 -0.96
N GLU A 226 18.59 -19.77 -0.76
CA GLU A 226 19.54 -19.78 -1.87
C GLU A 226 19.55 -21.16 -2.57
N PRO A 227 19.69 -21.20 -3.91
CA PRO A 227 19.78 -20.06 -4.83
C PRO A 227 18.43 -19.37 -5.04
N ILE A 228 18.45 -18.04 -5.20
CA ILE A 228 17.24 -17.25 -5.50
C ILE A 228 16.95 -17.40 -7.00
N PRO A 229 15.80 -17.98 -7.39
CA PRO A 229 15.47 -18.10 -8.81
C PRO A 229 15.19 -16.73 -9.41
N THR A 230 15.67 -16.50 -10.63
CA THR A 230 15.32 -15.32 -11.43
C THR A 230 14.22 -15.73 -12.42
N PRO A 231 12.95 -15.36 -12.17
CA PRO A 231 11.87 -15.77 -13.04
C PRO A 231 11.92 -15.04 -14.39
N LEU A 232 11.55 -15.75 -15.46
CA LEU A 232 11.36 -15.15 -16.78
C LEU A 232 9.97 -14.52 -16.93
N VAL A 233 8.97 -15.03 -16.20
CA VAL A 233 7.59 -14.55 -16.26
C VAL A 233 7.11 -14.02 -14.90
N GLY A 234 6.16 -13.08 -14.93
CA GLY A 234 5.61 -12.48 -13.72
C GLY A 234 4.51 -13.32 -13.05
N PRO A 235 4.13 -13.00 -11.80
CA PRO A 235 3.13 -13.76 -11.04
C PRO A 235 1.70 -13.66 -11.59
N LEU A 236 1.41 -12.70 -12.49
CA LEU A 236 0.10 -12.56 -13.17
C LEU A 236 0.09 -13.17 -14.58
N ASP A 237 1.23 -13.64 -15.09
CA ASP A 237 1.32 -14.20 -16.43
C ASP A 237 0.72 -15.60 -16.49
N LYS A 238 0.12 -15.94 -17.64
CA LYS A 238 -0.53 -17.25 -17.87
C LYS A 238 0.45 -18.41 -17.83
N ASP A 239 1.72 -18.15 -18.13
CA ASP A 239 2.78 -19.16 -18.17
C ASP A 239 3.51 -19.32 -16.82
N CYS A 240 3.11 -18.57 -15.78
CA CYS A 240 3.71 -18.65 -14.44
C CYS A 240 3.68 -20.07 -13.86
N ASP A 241 2.55 -20.77 -14.03
CA ASP A 241 2.40 -22.14 -13.52
C ASP A 241 3.33 -23.14 -14.23
N LYS A 242 3.74 -22.85 -15.47
CA LYS A 242 4.66 -23.71 -16.24
C LYS A 242 6.10 -23.57 -15.77
N GLU A 243 6.51 -22.37 -15.38
CA GLU A 243 7.84 -22.11 -14.84
C GLU A 243 8.00 -22.72 -13.44
N GLY A 244 6.98 -22.58 -12.57
CA GLY A 244 6.94 -23.25 -11.27
C GLY A 244 8.02 -22.80 -10.27
N LEU A 245 8.79 -21.75 -10.57
CA LEU A 245 9.83 -21.20 -9.69
C LEU A 245 9.27 -20.19 -8.66
N ILE A 246 8.18 -19.51 -9.01
CA ILE A 246 7.53 -18.48 -8.18
C ILE A 246 6.11 -18.88 -7.82
N VAL A 247 5.55 -18.18 -6.83
CA VAL A 247 4.14 -18.31 -6.42
C VAL A 247 3.28 -17.42 -7.33
N CYS A 248 2.40 -18.05 -8.10
CA CYS A 248 1.51 -17.36 -9.05
C CYS A 248 0.24 -16.80 -8.37
N HIS A 249 -0.52 -16.00 -9.11
CA HIS A 249 -1.79 -15.46 -8.63
C HIS A 249 -2.75 -16.56 -8.15
N ARG A 250 -3.22 -16.44 -6.90
CA ARG A 250 -4.10 -17.36 -6.16
C ARG A 250 -3.52 -18.77 -5.95
N GLN A 251 -2.20 -18.90 -6.05
CA GLN A 251 -1.54 -20.16 -5.78
C GLN A 251 -1.29 -20.37 -4.29
N LYS A 252 -1.34 -21.64 -3.87
CA LYS A 252 -1.10 -22.06 -2.49
C LYS A 252 0.38 -22.38 -2.26
N ILE A 253 0.92 -21.90 -1.15
CA ILE A 253 2.24 -22.27 -0.64
C ILE A 253 2.13 -22.53 0.86
N LYS A 254 2.90 -23.51 1.35
CA LYS A 254 2.90 -23.89 2.76
C LYS A 254 3.83 -22.98 3.55
N GLY A 255 3.36 -22.54 4.70
CA GLY A 255 4.17 -21.88 5.71
C GLY A 255 4.18 -22.65 7.03
N SER A 256 5.12 -22.29 7.88
CA SER A 256 5.33 -22.82 9.22
C SER A 256 5.08 -21.77 10.29
N GLN A 257 4.88 -22.22 11.51
CA GLN A 257 4.93 -21.36 12.68
C GLN A 257 6.40 -21.04 12.98
N GLY A 258 6.71 -19.75 13.14
CA GLY A 258 8.00 -19.28 13.62
C GLY A 258 7.94 -19.05 15.13
N VAL A 259 8.48 -17.93 15.61
CA VAL A 259 8.48 -17.60 17.04
C VAL A 259 7.10 -17.09 17.47
N SER A 260 6.52 -17.70 18.49
CA SER A 260 5.27 -17.25 19.11
C SER A 260 5.37 -17.17 20.63
N LEU A 261 4.81 -16.10 21.22
CA LEU A 261 4.83 -15.93 22.68
C LEU A 261 3.88 -16.92 23.37
N ASP A 262 2.74 -17.22 22.73
CA ASP A 262 1.76 -18.16 23.25
C ASP A 262 2.34 -19.57 23.41
N GLU A 263 3.18 -20.00 22.46
CA GLU A 263 3.91 -21.27 22.56
C GLU A 263 4.98 -21.22 23.67
N LEU A 264 5.73 -20.13 23.78
CA LEU A 264 6.73 -19.97 24.84
C LEU A 264 6.08 -20.02 26.23
N VAL A 265 4.99 -19.29 26.44
CA VAL A 265 4.22 -19.30 27.68
C VAL A 265 3.61 -20.69 27.92
N GLY A 266 3.12 -21.35 26.86
CA GLY A 266 2.63 -22.73 26.93
C GLY A 266 3.71 -23.72 27.40
N ILE A 267 4.93 -23.59 26.89
CA ILE A 267 6.08 -24.41 27.29
C ILE A 267 6.43 -24.13 28.75
N PHE A 268 6.56 -22.86 29.17
CA PHE A 268 6.91 -22.51 30.56
C PHE A 268 5.84 -22.94 31.57
N THR A 269 4.57 -22.73 31.26
CA THR A 269 3.46 -23.15 32.15
C THR A 269 3.39 -24.67 32.26
N ARG A 270 3.62 -25.40 31.16
CA ARG A 270 3.71 -26.86 31.18
C ARG A 270 4.87 -27.34 32.06
N ILE A 271 6.07 -26.77 31.89
CA ILE A 271 7.24 -27.10 32.72
C ILE A 271 6.95 -26.79 34.18
N GLY A 272 6.36 -25.64 34.50
CA GLY A 272 6.00 -25.26 35.87
C GLY A 272 5.05 -26.29 36.52
N ARG A 273 4.04 -26.75 35.78
CA ARG A 273 3.11 -27.79 36.26
C ARG A 273 3.77 -29.16 36.43
N GLU A 274 4.67 -29.53 35.53
CA GLU A 274 5.45 -30.77 35.64
C GLU A 274 6.40 -30.72 36.85
N MET A 275 7.05 -29.57 37.10
CA MET A 275 7.90 -29.35 38.27
C MET A 275 7.11 -29.36 39.58
N GLU A 276 5.92 -28.76 39.61
CA GLU A 276 5.06 -28.78 40.80
C GLU A 276 4.57 -30.20 41.11
N ALA A 277 4.16 -30.96 40.09
CA ALA A 277 3.70 -32.33 40.25
C ALA A 277 4.81 -33.28 40.76
N ILE A 278 6.02 -33.18 40.18
CA ILE A 278 7.16 -34.03 40.57
C ILE A 278 7.74 -33.56 41.91
N GLY A 279 7.91 -32.25 42.08
CA GLY A 279 8.50 -31.65 43.27
C GLY A 279 7.68 -31.93 44.52
N VAL A 280 6.36 -31.71 44.50
CA VAL A 280 5.55 -31.91 45.70
C VAL A 280 5.49 -33.39 46.07
N GLY A 281 5.14 -34.28 45.13
CA GLY A 281 4.97 -35.70 45.41
C GLY A 281 6.24 -36.41 45.88
N ASN A 282 7.36 -36.22 45.18
CA ASN A 282 8.61 -36.87 45.57
C ASN A 282 9.22 -36.28 46.84
N THR A 283 9.09 -34.98 47.07
CA THR A 283 9.71 -34.36 48.27
C THR A 283 9.01 -34.82 49.55
N TYR A 284 7.68 -34.97 49.54
CA TYR A 284 6.96 -35.57 50.67
C TYR A 284 7.36 -37.04 50.91
N ALA A 285 7.46 -37.85 49.85
CA ALA A 285 7.87 -39.24 49.97
C ALA A 285 9.32 -39.40 50.46
N ILE A 286 10.22 -38.49 50.06
CA ILE A 286 11.60 -38.45 50.57
C ILE A 286 11.61 -38.00 52.02
N ALA A 287 10.85 -36.97 52.39
CA ALA A 287 10.77 -36.48 53.77
C ALA A 287 10.27 -37.56 54.73
N GLU A 288 9.25 -38.34 54.34
CA GLU A 288 8.73 -39.44 55.14
C GLU A 288 9.79 -40.55 55.33
N ARG A 289 10.50 -40.92 54.26
CA ARG A 289 11.59 -41.92 54.35
C ARG A 289 12.75 -41.44 55.21
N VAL A 290 13.13 -40.17 55.08
CA VAL A 290 14.20 -39.57 55.90
C VAL A 290 13.77 -39.52 57.37
N ALA A 291 12.53 -39.14 57.65
CA ALA A 291 11.99 -39.14 59.01
C ALA A 291 12.01 -40.54 59.65
N ALA A 292 11.64 -41.58 58.89
CA ALA A 292 11.71 -42.96 59.37
C ALA A 292 13.14 -43.38 59.73
N VAL A 293 14.12 -43.07 58.86
CA VAL A 293 15.54 -43.40 59.10
C VAL A 293 16.11 -42.64 60.31
N ILE A 294 15.68 -41.39 60.54
CA ILE A 294 16.12 -40.60 61.70
C ILE A 294 15.58 -41.18 63.02
N GLU A 295 14.33 -41.62 63.06
CA GLU A 295 13.77 -42.29 64.24
C GLU A 295 14.49 -43.61 64.54
N ASP A 296 14.79 -44.41 63.52
CA ASP A 296 15.57 -45.65 63.67
C ASP A 296 17.00 -45.40 64.20
N ALA A 297 17.60 -44.25 63.85
CA ALA A 297 18.96 -43.88 64.27
C ALA A 297 19.04 -43.18 65.64
N LYS A 298 17.90 -42.73 66.19
CA LYS A 298 17.80 -42.01 67.47
C LYS A 298 18.48 -42.68 68.67
N PRO A 299 18.38 -44.02 68.89
CA PRO A 299 19.06 -44.67 70.01
C PRO A 299 20.59 -44.67 69.90
N LEU A 300 21.15 -44.48 68.69
CA LEU A 300 22.61 -44.43 68.49
C LEU A 300 23.23 -43.06 68.84
N LEU A 301 22.40 -42.02 68.99
CA LEU A 301 22.85 -40.66 69.30
C LEU A 301 22.69 -40.30 70.79
N ALA A 302 22.07 -41.18 71.59
CA ALA A 302 21.77 -40.96 73.01
C ALA A 302 22.83 -41.56 73.96
N GLN A 303 23.95 -42.06 73.42
CA GLN A 303 25.05 -42.68 74.15
C GLN A 303 26.33 -41.85 74.02
#